data_AF-A0A8X6YFX7-F1
#
_entry.id   AF-A0A8X6YFX7-F1
#
_cell.length_a   1.000
_cell.length_b   1.000
_cell.length_c   1.000
_cell.angle_alpha   90.00
_cell.angle_beta   90.00
_cell.angle_gamma   90.00
#
_symmetry.space_group_name_H-M   'P 1'
#
loop_
_entity.id
_entity.type
_entity.pdbx_description
1 polymer ?
#
loop_
_entity_poly.entity_id
_entity_poly.type
_entity_poly.pdbx_seq_one_letter_code
_entity_poly.pdbx_strand_id
1 'polypeptide(L)'
;MCKIVNGKPRLPASQGCVERLNQDVEAMLRAWLIDNITKNWALGCYFVQFQKNSSFYRTIKRSPFKALFGSEPIIGFQSSHISKGLLEKLVIKEDLDLLLNQQDHGITSIPEDLPVISP
;
A
#
# COMPACT_ATOMS: atom_id res chain seq x y z
N MET A 1 -0.97 -28.22 7.07
CA MET A 1 -0.09 -29.17 6.37
C MET A 1 0.28 -28.56 5.02
N CYS A 2 1.56 -28.30 4.74
CA CYS A 2 2.00 -27.74 3.46
C CYS A 2 2.34 -28.89 2.49
N LYS A 3 1.77 -28.89 1.27
CA LYS A 3 2.00 -29.93 0.25
C LYS A 3 2.73 -29.32 -0.93
N ILE A 4 3.89 -29.88 -1.28
CA ILE A 4 4.64 -29.48 -2.47
C ILE A 4 3.93 -30.02 -3.71
N VAL A 5 3.57 -29.12 -4.63
CA VAL A 5 3.00 -29.47 -5.94
C VAL A 5 4.06 -29.16 -6.98
N ASN A 6 4.65 -30.21 -7.56
CA ASN A 6 5.64 -30.06 -8.62
C ASN A 6 4.94 -29.80 -9.96
N GLY A 7 5.46 -28.84 -10.73
CA GLY A 7 5.07 -28.66 -12.13
C GLY A 7 5.45 -29.88 -12.96
N LYS A 8 4.70 -30.16 -14.03
CA LYS A 8 5.09 -31.22 -14.95
C LYS A 8 6.37 -30.83 -15.70
N PRO A 9 7.36 -31.73 -15.81
CA PRO A 9 8.56 -31.46 -16.60
C PRO A 9 8.18 -31.05 -18.02
N ARG A 10 8.66 -29.88 -18.47
CA ARG A 10 8.54 -29.37 -19.84
C ARG A 10 7.12 -29.06 -20.34
N LEU A 11 6.14 -28.93 -19.45
CA LEU A 11 4.77 -28.53 -19.80
C LEU A 11 4.42 -27.18 -19.13
N PRO A 12 4.62 -26.05 -19.83
CA PRO A 12 4.32 -24.71 -19.29
C PRO A 12 2.83 -24.49 -19.02
N ALA A 13 1.93 -25.35 -19.49
CA ALA A 13 0.48 -25.17 -19.35
C ALA A 13 0.00 -25.03 -17.89
N SER A 14 0.62 -25.71 -16.91
CA SER A 14 0.25 -25.58 -15.50
C SER A 14 0.94 -24.41 -14.77
N GLN A 15 1.90 -23.75 -15.41
CA GLN A 15 2.68 -22.64 -14.83
C GLN A 15 2.69 -21.37 -15.67
N GLY A 16 2.06 -21.35 -16.84
CA GLY A 16 2.16 -20.25 -17.80
C GLY A 16 1.60 -18.92 -17.29
N CYS A 17 0.63 -18.95 -16.37
CA CYS A 17 0.18 -17.74 -15.67
C CYS A 17 1.28 -17.19 -14.74
N VAL A 18 1.96 -18.08 -14.01
CA VAL A 18 3.07 -17.70 -13.12
C VAL A 18 4.26 -17.20 -13.94
N GLU A 19 4.60 -17.88 -15.04
CA GLU A 19 5.68 -17.47 -15.95
C GLU A 19 5.44 -16.06 -16.52
N ARG A 20 4.23 -15.76 -17.01
CA ARG A 20 3.88 -14.42 -17.50
C ARG A 20 3.94 -13.36 -16.39
N LEU A 21 3.39 -13.66 -15.22
CA LEU A 21 3.42 -12.72 -14.09
C LEU A 21 4.84 -12.46 -13.60
N ASN A 22 5.73 -13.48 -13.65
CA ASN A 22 7.13 -13.31 -13.31
C ASN A 22 7.86 -12.42 -14.33
N GLN A 23 7.56 -12.56 -15.63
CA GLN A 23 8.07 -11.66 -16.66
C GLN A 23 7.64 -10.20 -16.42
N ASP A 24 6.37 -9.97 -16.06
CA ASP A 24 5.87 -8.64 -15.72
C ASP A 24 6.64 -8.04 -14.53
N VAL A 25 6.84 -8.82 -13.46
CA VAL A 25 7.58 -8.36 -12.27
C VAL A 25 9.03 -8.05 -12.62
N GLU A 26 9.67 -8.87 -13.45
CA GLU A 26 11.03 -8.65 -13.89
C GLU A 26 11.15 -7.36 -14.74
N ALA A 27 10.19 -7.12 -15.63
CA ALA A 27 10.13 -5.89 -16.43
C ALA A 27 9.91 -4.65 -15.55
N MET A 28 9.01 -4.73 -14.58
CA MET A 28 8.77 -3.65 -13.61
C MET A 28 10.02 -3.35 -12.77
N LEU A 29 10.73 -4.39 -12.32
CA LEU A 29 11.96 -4.24 -11.56
C LEU A 29 13.09 -3.62 -12.40
N ARG A 30 13.23 -4.01 -13.67
CA ARG A 30 14.17 -3.37 -14.60
C ARG A 30 13.87 -1.89 -14.78
N ALA A 31 12.62 -1.52 -15.03
CA ALA A 31 12.21 -0.13 -15.17
C ALA A 31 12.54 0.67 -13.90
N TRP A 32 12.15 0.14 -12.73
CA TRP A 32 12.43 0.79 -11.45
C TRP A 32 13.92 1.02 -11.20
N LEU A 33 14.78 0.04 -11.50
CA LEU A 33 16.23 0.17 -11.34
C LEU A 33 16.83 1.25 -12.24
N ILE A 34 16.35 1.34 -13.49
CA ILE A 34 16.78 2.37 -14.45
C ILE A 34 16.35 3.76 -13.97
N ASP A 35 15.08 3.91 -13.58
CA ASP A 35 14.51 5.19 -13.16
C ASP A 35 15.17 5.73 -11.88
N ASN A 36 15.61 4.84 -10.98
CA ASN A 36 16.22 5.20 -9.70
C ASN A 36 17.76 5.19 -9.73
N ILE A 37 18.38 4.91 -10.88
CA ILE A 37 19.84 4.86 -11.08
C ILE A 37 20.53 4.05 -9.97
N THR A 38 19.99 2.86 -9.68
CA THR A 38 20.44 2.04 -8.57
C THR A 38 20.53 0.58 -8.98
N LYS A 39 21.37 -0.17 -8.26
CA LYS A 39 21.46 -1.64 -8.37
C LYS A 39 20.77 -2.35 -7.20
N ASN A 40 20.15 -1.60 -6.30
CA ASN A 40 19.47 -2.15 -5.12
C ASN A 40 18.12 -2.75 -5.51
N TRP A 41 18.16 -3.94 -6.11
CA TRP A 41 16.99 -4.71 -6.50
C TRP A 41 16.14 -5.12 -5.30
N ALA A 42 16.77 -5.36 -4.14
CA ALA A 42 16.05 -5.75 -2.92
C ALA A 42 15.11 -4.62 -2.46
N LEU A 43 15.57 -3.37 -2.53
CA LEU A 43 14.72 -2.21 -2.28
C LEU A 43 13.62 -2.06 -3.35
N GLY A 44 13.99 -2.20 -4.63
CA GLY A 44 13.06 -2.14 -5.75
C GLY A 44 11.92 -3.16 -5.66
N CYS A 45 12.18 -4.35 -5.13
CA CYS A 45 11.16 -5.39 -4.93
C CYS A 45 9.98 -4.91 -4.08
N TYR A 46 10.21 -4.10 -3.04
CA TYR A 46 9.13 -3.56 -2.22
C TYR A 46 8.20 -2.64 -3.03
N PHE A 47 8.78 -1.76 -3.85
CA PHE A 47 8.03 -0.83 -4.70
C PHE A 47 7.29 -1.56 -5.82
N VAL A 48 7.95 -2.49 -6.51
CA VAL A 48 7.35 -3.29 -7.58
C VAL A 48 6.21 -4.15 -7.05
N GLN A 49 6.40 -4.81 -5.90
CA GLN A 49 5.37 -5.61 -5.27
C GLN A 49 4.14 -4.74 -4.93
N PHE A 50 4.37 -3.58 -4.31
CA PHE A 50 3.29 -2.65 -4.00
C PHE A 50 2.56 -2.20 -5.27
N GLN A 51 3.28 -1.76 -6.29
CA GLN A 51 2.68 -1.31 -7.55
C GLN A 51 1.88 -2.43 -8.23
N LYS A 52 2.44 -3.64 -8.32
CA LYS A 52 1.77 -4.78 -8.98
C LYS A 52 0.52 -5.21 -8.23
N ASN A 53 0.56 -5.24 -6.89
CA ASN A 53 -0.56 -5.68 -6.06
C ASN A 53 -1.65 -4.62 -5.89
N SER A 54 -1.30 -3.34 -5.98
CA SER A 54 -2.23 -2.22 -5.90
C SER A 54 -2.88 -1.87 -7.24
N SER A 55 -2.31 -2.34 -8.35
CA SER A 55 -2.83 -2.07 -9.70
C SER A 55 -4.14 -2.82 -9.98
N PHE A 56 -5.06 -2.16 -10.69
CA PHE A 56 -6.34 -2.76 -11.09
C PHE A 56 -6.13 -3.94 -12.05
N TYR A 57 -6.69 -5.09 -11.72
CA TYR A 57 -6.65 -6.28 -12.57
C TYR A 57 -8.03 -6.55 -13.18
N ARG A 58 -8.11 -6.44 -14.52
CA ARG A 58 -9.36 -6.46 -15.29
C ARG A 58 -10.21 -7.71 -15.02
N THR A 59 -9.60 -8.89 -14.95
CA THR A 59 -10.32 -10.16 -14.76
C THR A 59 -11.08 -10.22 -13.44
N ILE A 60 -10.48 -9.73 -12.35
CA ILE A 60 -11.10 -9.74 -11.02
C ILE A 60 -11.87 -8.45 -10.71
N LYS A 61 -11.82 -7.46 -11.61
CA LYS A 61 -12.44 -6.12 -11.49
C LYS A 61 -12.05 -5.35 -10.21
N ARG A 62 -10.85 -5.61 -9.68
CA ARG A 62 -10.26 -4.93 -8.51
C ARG A 62 -8.74 -5.13 -8.50
N SER A 63 -8.04 -4.50 -7.56
CA SER A 63 -6.63 -4.80 -7.32
C SER A 63 -6.47 -6.12 -6.56
N PRO A 64 -5.37 -6.89 -6.78
CA PRO A 64 -5.05 -8.06 -5.97
C PRO A 64 -5.02 -7.76 -4.47
N PHE A 65 -4.52 -6.58 -4.08
CA PHE A 65 -4.53 -6.12 -2.70
C PHE A 65 -5.97 -6.05 -2.15
N LYS A 66 -6.88 -5.37 -2.84
CA LYS A 66 -8.28 -5.27 -2.42
C LYS A 66 -9.00 -6.62 -2.44
N ALA A 67 -8.63 -7.52 -3.35
CA ALA A 67 -9.17 -8.87 -3.36
C ALA A 67 -8.76 -9.67 -2.12
N LEU A 68 -7.55 -9.47 -1.61
CA LEU A 68 -7.01 -10.18 -0.46
C LEU A 68 -7.44 -9.56 0.88
N PHE A 69 -7.34 -8.24 1.00
CA PHE A 69 -7.53 -7.51 2.26
C PHE A 69 -8.92 -6.87 2.40
N GLY A 70 -9.69 -6.78 1.32
CA GLY A 70 -11.03 -6.17 1.33
C GLY A 70 -11.05 -4.64 1.30
N SER A 71 -9.92 -3.97 1.52
CA SER A 71 -9.76 -2.51 1.49
C SER A 71 -8.72 -2.08 0.44
N GLU A 72 -8.71 -0.80 0.09
CA GLU A 72 -7.66 -0.23 -0.76
C GLU A 72 -6.33 -0.13 0.01
N PRO A 73 -5.18 -0.25 -0.68
CA PRO A 73 -3.88 -0.07 -0.06
C PRO A 73 -3.71 1.34 0.49
N ILE A 74 -3.13 1.45 1.69
CA ILE A 74 -2.84 2.75 2.31
C ILE A 74 -1.65 3.38 1.57
N ILE A 75 -1.91 4.47 0.84
CA ILE A 75 -0.89 5.21 0.08
C ILE A 75 -0.48 6.45 0.89
N GLY A 76 0.41 6.26 1.87
CA GLY A 76 1.05 7.34 2.64
C GLY A 76 0.10 8.37 3.30
N PHE A 77 0.68 9.45 3.83
CA PHE A 77 -0.04 10.48 4.60
C PHE A 77 -0.90 11.44 3.77
N GLN A 78 -0.93 11.31 2.45
CA GLN A 78 -1.75 12.16 1.58
C GLN A 78 -3.27 11.94 1.78
N SER A 79 -3.66 10.83 2.42
CA SER A 79 -5.05 10.54 2.78
C SER A 79 -5.46 11.13 4.14
N SER A 80 -4.53 11.67 4.92
CA SER A 80 -4.83 12.32 6.19
C SER A 80 -5.00 13.82 5.99
N HIS A 81 -5.82 14.47 6.82
CA HIS A 81 -6.03 15.93 6.85
C HIS A 81 -4.77 16.72 7.26
N ILE A 82 -3.58 16.24 6.93
CA ILE A 82 -2.30 16.84 7.30
C ILE A 82 -1.95 17.87 6.23
N SER A 83 -1.81 19.12 6.68
CA SER A 83 -1.45 20.25 5.83
C SER A 83 -0.11 19.99 5.12
N LYS A 84 -0.01 20.39 3.85
CA LYS A 84 1.21 20.28 3.04
C LYS A 84 2.44 20.92 3.71
N GLY A 85 2.24 22.04 4.41
CA GLY A 85 3.32 22.72 5.15
C GLY A 85 3.80 21.98 6.41
N LEU A 86 3.08 20.94 6.84
CA LEU A 86 3.47 20.07 7.94
C LEU A 86 4.27 18.87 7.43
N LEU A 87 3.94 18.36 6.23
CA LEU A 87 4.71 17.33 5.52
C LEU A 87 6.13 17.79 5.19
N GLU A 88 6.33 19.07 4.84
CA GLU A 88 7.66 19.64 4.56
C GLU A 88 8.56 19.73 5.80
N LYS A 89 7.97 19.68 7.00
CA LYS A 89 8.71 19.76 8.29
C LYS A 89 9.04 18.40 8.89
N LEU A 90 8.45 17.32 8.37
CA LEU A 90 8.74 15.97 8.84
C LEU A 90 10.07 15.52 8.23
N VAL A 91 11.13 15.54 9.05
CA VAL A 91 12.48 15.17 8.60
C VAL A 91 12.76 13.72 8.97
N ILE A 92 12.23 13.24 10.11
CA ILE A 92 12.47 11.88 10.63
C ILE A 92 11.19 11.21 11.15
N LYS A 93 11.26 9.89 11.36
CA LYS A 93 10.10 9.08 11.78
C LYS A 93 9.56 9.50 13.15
N GLU A 94 10.42 9.99 14.03
CA GLU A 94 10.08 10.44 15.37
C GLU A 94 9.16 11.68 15.35
N ASP A 95 9.30 12.53 14.33
CA ASP A 95 8.43 13.70 14.13
C ASP A 95 6.98 13.28 13.80
N LEU A 96 6.82 12.09 13.21
CA LEU A 96 5.54 11.53 12.82
C LEU A 96 4.75 10.98 14.03
N ASP A 97 5.45 10.30 14.95
CA ASP A 97 4.83 9.75 16.16
C ASP A 97 4.35 10.87 17.10
N LEU A 98 5.08 11.98 17.17
CA LEU A 98 4.65 13.17 17.90
C LEU A 98 3.37 13.76 17.31
N LEU A 99 3.23 13.75 15.98
CA LEU A 99 2.10 14.35 15.28
C LEU A 99 0.81 13.57 15.44
N LEU A 100 0.89 12.23 15.40
CA LEU A 100 -0.25 11.35 15.59
C LEU A 100 -0.82 11.45 17.02
N ASN A 101 0.07 11.54 18.01
CA ASN A 101 -0.33 11.72 19.42
C ASN A 101 -0.95 13.11 19.70
N GLN A 102 -0.67 14.12 18.86
CA GLN A 102 -1.31 15.44 18.97
C GLN A 102 -2.73 15.48 18.39
N GLN A 103 -3.06 14.63 17.42
CA GLN A 103 -4.42 14.57 16.85
C GLN A 103 -5.45 13.96 17.81
N ASP A 104 -5.02 13.09 18.74
CA ASP A 104 -5.91 12.47 19.74
C ASP A 104 -6.44 13.45 20.80
N HIS A 105 -5.86 14.64 20.93
CA HIS A 105 -6.32 15.68 21.86
C HIS A 105 -7.28 16.71 21.24
N GLY A 106 -7.69 16.52 19.98
CA GLY A 106 -8.54 17.45 19.23
C GLY A 106 -10.04 17.14 19.22
N ILE A 107 -10.50 16.06 19.86
CA ILE A 107 -11.94 15.76 20.04
C ILE A 107 -12.25 15.58 21.52
N THR A 108 -12.15 16.66 22.30
CA THR A 108 -12.90 16.76 23.57
C THR A 108 -13.18 18.23 23.87
N SER A 109 -14.20 18.80 23.23
CA SER A 109 -15.00 19.89 23.79
C SER A 109 -16.17 20.23 22.87
N ILE A 110 -17.21 19.39 22.88
CA ILE A 110 -18.57 19.91 22.64
C ILE A 110 -19.08 20.31 24.03
N PRO A 111 -19.34 21.60 24.32
CA PRO A 111 -20.11 21.98 25.50
C PRO A 111 -21.57 21.64 25.23
N GLU A 112 -22.08 20.59 25.87
CA GLU A 112 -23.52 20.34 25.99
C GLU A 112 -24.08 21.30 27.04
N ASP A 113 -24.50 22.48 26.60
CA ASP A 113 -25.44 23.32 27.36
C ASP A 113 -26.40 23.98 26.36
N LEU A 114 -27.53 23.31 26.11
CA LEU A 114 -28.75 23.98 25.69
C LEU A 114 -29.86 23.74 26.73
N PRO A 115 -30.63 24.79 27.09
CA PRO A 115 -31.53 24.73 28.22
C PRO A 115 -32.74 23.85 27.93
N VAL A 116 -33.03 22.99 28.90
CA VAL A 116 -34.29 22.24 29.00
C VAL A 116 -35.44 23.24 29.07
N ILE A 117 -36.32 23.22 28.07
CA ILE A 117 -37.65 23.79 28.20
C ILE A 117 -38.66 22.69 27.92
N SER A 118 -39.29 22.24 28.99
CA SER A 118 -40.63 21.64 29.01
C SER A 118 -41.35 22.25 30.21
N PRO A 119 -42.67 22.41 30.17
CA PRO A 119 -43.60 21.27 30.06
C PRO A 119 -44.28 21.14 28.70
#